data_AF-A0A957T8U8-F1
#
_entry.id   AF-A0A957T8U8-F1
#
_cell.length_a   1.000
_cell.length_b   1.000
_cell.length_c   1.000
_cell.angle_alpha   90.00
_cell.angle_beta   90.00
_cell.angle_gamma   90.00
#
_symmetry.space_group_name_H-M   'P 1'
#
loop_
_entity.id
_entity.type
_entity.pdbx_description
1 polymer ?
#
loop_
_entity_poly.entity_id
_entity_poly.type
_entity_poly.pdbx_seq_one_letter_code
_entity_poly.pdbx_strand_id
1 'polypeptide(L)'
;MKVIKQRAVYRSGEHCPGAGQCFGAGFCFLKHVFVNLEKYFPTATYHQVSEELANLMEDNMARLRDGDKEQYTDQIYRVIRGHRFGLKETEIARSVGMERRRLNNYLRELQNDGRIIKEGRLWHSK
;
A
#
# COMPACT_ATOMS: atom_id res chain seq x y z
N MET A 1 4.62 50.27 -13.51
CA MET A 1 4.27 49.47 -14.70
C MET A 1 5.52 49.29 -15.58
N LYS A 2 6.04 48.07 -15.68
CA LYS A 2 7.07 47.70 -16.67
C LYS A 2 6.71 46.31 -17.21
N VAL A 3 6.22 46.26 -18.44
CA VAL A 3 5.85 45.03 -19.14
C VAL A 3 7.10 44.48 -19.82
N ILE A 4 7.64 43.37 -19.31
CA ILE A 4 8.78 42.68 -19.92
C ILE A 4 8.23 41.67 -20.93
N LYS A 5 8.32 42.01 -22.22
CA LYS A 5 8.06 41.08 -23.34
C LYS A 5 9.22 40.11 -23.46
N GLN A 6 9.01 38.84 -23.14
CA GLN A 6 9.95 37.77 -23.49
C GLN A 6 9.55 37.17 -24.85
N ARG A 7 10.44 37.30 -25.84
CA ARG A 7 10.39 36.60 -27.12
C ARG A 7 10.98 35.20 -26.93
N ALA A 8 10.18 34.17 -27.20
CA ALA A 8 10.68 32.80 -27.29
C ALA A 8 11.39 32.60 -28.64
N VAL A 9 12.67 32.22 -28.59
CA VAL A 9 13.45 31.73 -29.74
C VAL A 9 13.39 30.21 -29.69
N TYR A 10 12.58 29.60 -30.56
CA TYR A 10 12.59 28.16 -30.76
C TYR A 10 13.78 27.80 -31.65
N ARG A 11 14.76 27.10 -31.09
CA ARG A 11 15.90 26.53 -31.82
C ARG A 11 15.52 25.13 -32.26
N SER A 12 15.12 25.01 -33.52
CA SER A 12 14.87 23.74 -34.20
C SER A 12 16.20 23.01 -34.40
N GLY A 13 16.28 21.75 -33.99
CA GLY A 13 17.34 20.87 -34.45
C GLY A 13 17.81 19.87 -33.42
N GLU A 14 17.03 18.81 -33.19
CA GLU A 14 17.62 17.53 -32.82
C GLU A 14 17.08 16.44 -33.74
N HIS A 15 18.04 15.72 -34.30
CA HIS A 15 17.98 14.74 -35.36
C HIS A 15 17.80 13.38 -34.68
N CYS A 16 16.75 12.63 -35.03
CA CYS A 16 16.54 11.26 -34.55
C CYS A 16 17.04 10.26 -35.60
N PRO A 17 18.17 9.56 -35.40
CA PRO A 17 18.50 8.38 -36.17
C PRO A 17 17.95 7.13 -35.46
N GLY A 18 17.02 6.43 -36.08
CA GLY A 18 16.53 5.15 -35.56
C GLY A 18 15.17 4.75 -36.12
N ALA A 19 15.14 4.43 -37.41
CA ALA A 19 13.98 3.86 -38.08
C ALA A 19 13.61 2.51 -37.45
N GLY A 20 12.39 2.41 -36.94
CA GLY A 20 11.84 1.19 -36.35
C GLY A 20 10.33 1.29 -36.15
N GLN A 21 9.60 1.35 -37.27
CA GLN A 21 8.17 1.02 -37.43
C GLN A 21 7.13 1.80 -36.61
N CYS A 22 6.39 2.62 -37.35
CA CYS A 22 5.14 3.25 -36.95
C CYS A 22 4.01 2.22 -36.79
N PHE A 23 3.26 2.28 -35.69
CA PHE A 23 1.85 1.89 -35.68
C PHE A 23 1.08 2.80 -34.71
N GLY A 24 -0.01 3.41 -35.19
CA GLY A 24 -1.03 4.06 -34.35
C GLY A 24 -0.91 5.58 -34.24
N ALA A 25 -1.38 6.29 -35.25
CA ALA A 25 -1.74 7.69 -35.13
C ALA A 25 -2.97 7.81 -34.22
N GLY A 26 -2.86 8.60 -33.14
CA GLY A 26 -4.01 9.06 -32.37
C GLY A 26 -4.11 8.53 -30.94
N PHE A 27 -3.11 8.75 -30.08
CA PHE A 27 -3.31 8.93 -28.63
C PHE A 27 -2.06 9.54 -27.96
N CYS A 28 -1.60 10.71 -28.43
CA CYS A 28 -0.48 11.45 -27.83
C CYS A 28 -0.87 12.86 -27.38
N PHE A 29 -2.13 13.07 -27.01
CA PHE A 29 -2.64 14.38 -26.57
C PHE A 29 -3.10 14.36 -25.11
N LEU A 30 -2.26 13.88 -24.19
CA LEU A 30 -2.48 14.06 -22.73
C LEU A 30 -1.21 13.77 -21.91
N LYS A 31 -0.10 14.45 -22.24
CA LYS A 31 1.13 14.45 -21.41
C LYS A 31 1.65 15.87 -21.10
N HIS A 32 0.77 16.86 -21.03
CA HIS A 32 1.19 18.25 -20.79
C HIS A 32 0.39 18.99 -19.71
N VAL A 33 -0.10 18.28 -18.69
CA VAL A 33 -0.51 18.86 -17.40
C VAL A 33 -0.07 17.92 -16.27
N PHE A 34 1.23 17.64 -16.14
CA PHE A 34 1.75 16.94 -14.97
C PHE A 34 3.23 17.27 -14.76
N VAL A 35 3.55 18.56 -14.66
CA VAL A 35 4.88 19.00 -14.23
C VAL A 35 4.70 20.21 -13.30
N ASN A 36 4.18 20.00 -12.09
CA ASN A 36 4.41 20.93 -10.96
C ASN A 36 3.87 20.45 -9.59
N LEU A 37 3.99 19.17 -9.24
CA LEU A 37 3.62 18.70 -7.88
C LEU A 37 4.67 17.81 -7.20
N GLU A 38 5.87 17.68 -7.76
CA GLU A 38 6.98 16.92 -7.13
C GLU A 38 7.92 17.79 -6.28
N LYS A 39 7.70 19.11 -6.19
CA LYS A 39 8.55 20.02 -5.40
C LYS A 39 8.10 20.27 -3.96
N TYR A 40 6.96 19.71 -3.53
CA TYR A 40 6.38 20.01 -2.21
C TYR A 40 6.34 18.86 -1.21
N PHE A 41 6.76 17.65 -1.59
CA PHE A 41 6.76 16.51 -0.67
C PHE A 41 8.12 15.80 -0.72
N PRO A 42 9.04 16.07 0.23
CA PRO A 42 10.29 15.34 0.31
C PRO A 42 10.00 13.86 0.61
N THR A 43 10.34 12.97 -0.31
CA THR A 43 10.23 11.51 -0.15
C THR A 43 11.17 10.94 0.92
N ALA A 44 12.05 11.77 1.49
CA ALA A 44 13.04 11.36 2.48
C ALA A 44 12.46 11.04 3.88
N THR A 45 11.25 11.51 4.21
CA THR A 45 10.68 11.34 5.56
C THR A 45 9.84 10.07 5.76
N TYR A 46 9.46 9.35 4.69
CA TYR A 46 8.62 8.15 4.86
C TYR A 46 9.41 6.89 5.25
N HIS A 47 10.66 6.76 4.79
CA HIS A 47 11.47 5.58 5.12
C HIS A 47 11.94 5.57 6.58
N GLN A 48 12.42 6.70 7.11
CA GLN A 48 12.87 6.80 8.50
C GLN A 48 11.73 6.64 9.51
N VAL A 49 10.56 7.22 9.23
CA VAL A 49 9.38 7.07 10.12
C VAL A 49 8.83 5.64 10.07
N SER A 50 8.95 4.94 8.92
CA SER A 50 8.50 3.54 8.81
C SER A 50 9.40 2.54 9.54
N GLU A 51 10.72 2.77 9.56
CA GLU A 51 11.68 1.93 10.30
C GLU A 51 11.60 2.16 11.81
N GLU A 52 11.47 3.41 12.27
CA GLU A 52 11.27 3.70 13.70
C GLU A 52 9.95 3.10 14.20
N LEU A 53 8.86 3.19 13.44
CA LEU A 53 7.59 2.53 13.77
C LEU A 53 7.68 1.01 13.71
N ALA A 54 8.39 0.43 12.73
CA ALA A 54 8.59 -1.02 12.65
C ALA A 54 9.37 -1.54 13.86
N ASN A 55 10.46 -0.87 14.27
CA ASN A 55 11.25 -1.23 15.45
C ASN A 55 10.44 -1.05 16.75
N LEU A 56 9.64 0.01 16.86
CA LEU A 56 8.73 0.21 18.00
C LEU A 56 7.61 -0.85 18.04
N MET A 57 7.23 -1.42 16.89
CA MET A 57 6.26 -2.52 16.80
C MET A 57 6.89 -3.90 17.01
N GLU A 58 8.16 -4.08 16.67
CA GLU A 58 8.92 -5.34 16.85
C GLU A 58 9.30 -5.54 18.34
N ASP A 59 9.69 -4.47 19.03
CA ASP A 59 9.90 -4.47 20.49
C ASP A 59 8.59 -4.69 21.28
N ASN A 60 7.44 -4.31 20.71
CA ASN A 60 6.15 -4.59 21.32
C ASN A 60 5.80 -6.09 21.26
N MET A 61 6.17 -6.81 20.21
CA MET A 61 5.86 -8.25 20.08
C MET A 61 6.65 -9.13 21.06
N ALA A 62 7.84 -8.70 21.50
CA ALA A 62 8.66 -9.43 22.47
C ALA A 62 8.18 -9.29 23.93
N ARG A 63 7.20 -8.41 24.21
CA ARG A 63 6.73 -8.07 25.56
C ARG A 63 5.21 -7.93 25.69
N LEU A 64 4.41 -8.46 24.75
CA LEU A 64 2.96 -8.50 24.95
C LEU A 64 2.66 -9.33 26.20
N ARG A 65 2.04 -8.70 27.20
CA ARG A 65 1.41 -9.41 28.31
C ARG A 65 0.41 -10.38 27.67
N ASP A 66 0.31 -11.60 28.19
CA ASP A 66 -0.53 -12.66 27.59
C ASP A 66 -1.96 -12.21 27.26
N GLY A 67 -2.51 -11.23 28.02
CA GLY A 67 -3.82 -10.64 27.77
C GLY A 67 -3.96 -9.84 26.47
N ASP A 68 -2.90 -9.20 25.96
CA ASP A 68 -2.99 -8.44 24.71
C ASP A 68 -3.12 -9.38 23.51
N LYS A 69 -2.45 -10.54 23.57
CA LYS A 69 -2.54 -11.58 22.54
C LYS A 69 -3.98 -12.06 22.39
N GLU A 70 -4.63 -12.38 23.51
CA GLU A 70 -6.00 -12.88 23.52
C GLU A 70 -6.98 -11.83 22.96
N GLN A 71 -6.82 -10.56 23.33
CA GLN A 71 -7.64 -9.46 22.80
C GLN A 71 -7.56 -9.34 21.28
N TYR A 72 -6.35 -9.39 20.70
CA TYR A 72 -6.18 -9.32 19.25
C TYR A 72 -6.77 -10.54 18.55
N THR A 73 -6.54 -11.73 19.09
CA THR A 73 -7.08 -12.99 18.55
C THR A 73 -8.61 -12.96 18.53
N ASP A 74 -9.24 -12.51 19.61
CA ASP A 74 -10.69 -12.35 19.71
C ASP A 74 -11.22 -11.27 18.77
N GLN A 75 -10.52 -10.15 18.64
CA GLN A 75 -10.90 -9.08 17.72
C GLN A 75 -10.90 -9.57 16.26
N ILE A 76 -9.85 -10.27 15.84
CA ILE A 76 -9.74 -10.86 14.49
C ILE A 76 -10.86 -11.87 14.25
N TYR A 77 -11.12 -12.74 15.24
CA TYR A 77 -12.19 -13.74 15.13
C TYR A 77 -13.57 -13.09 14.98
N ARG A 78 -13.87 -12.03 15.73
CA ARG A 78 -15.14 -11.28 15.61
C ARG A 78 -15.31 -10.68 14.22
N VAL A 79 -14.25 -10.12 13.65
CA VAL A 79 -14.29 -9.55 12.29
C VAL A 79 -14.61 -10.62 11.25
N ILE A 80 -13.96 -11.79 11.32
CA ILE A 80 -14.21 -12.90 10.40
C ILE A 80 -15.63 -13.46 10.58
N ARG A 81 -16.06 -13.69 11.83
CA ARG A 81 -17.39 -14.21 12.15
C ARG A 81 -18.53 -13.29 11.68
N GLY A 82 -18.30 -11.98 11.65
CA GLY A 82 -19.27 -11.01 11.12
C GLY A 82 -19.49 -11.12 9.61
N HIS A 83 -18.60 -11.78 8.87
CA HIS A 83 -18.62 -11.83 7.41
C HIS A 83 -18.87 -13.27 6.91
N ARG A 84 -20.13 -13.58 6.60
CA ARG A 84 -20.58 -14.91 6.17
C ARG A 84 -19.86 -15.45 4.92
N PHE A 85 -19.43 -14.57 4.03
CA PHE A 85 -18.76 -14.93 2.77
C PHE A 85 -17.23 -15.08 2.92
N GLY A 86 -16.72 -14.97 4.14
CA GLY A 86 -15.30 -14.95 4.43
C GLY A 86 -14.64 -13.62 4.05
N LEU A 87 -13.39 -13.45 4.47
CA LEU A 87 -12.62 -12.24 4.22
C LEU A 87 -11.23 -12.58 3.68
N LYS A 88 -10.71 -11.71 2.81
CA LYS A 88 -9.31 -11.76 2.41
C LYS A 88 -8.43 -11.24 3.52
N GLU A 89 -7.22 -11.75 3.58
CA GLU A 89 -6.19 -11.27 4.51
C GLU A 89 -5.99 -9.75 4.45
N THR A 90 -6.01 -9.16 3.24
CA THR A 90 -5.85 -7.71 3.06
C THR A 90 -7.04 -6.90 3.55
N GLU A 91 -8.23 -7.49 3.61
CA GLU A 91 -9.43 -6.85 4.13
C GLU A 91 -9.42 -6.91 5.65
N ILE A 92 -9.08 -8.07 6.22
CA ILE A 92 -8.92 -8.25 7.67
C ILE A 92 -7.84 -7.31 8.21
N ALA A 93 -6.68 -7.22 7.53
CA ALA A 93 -5.59 -6.32 7.91
C ALA A 93 -6.04 -4.85 7.96
N ARG A 94 -6.83 -4.41 6.96
CA ARG A 94 -7.38 -3.06 6.91
C ARG A 94 -8.42 -2.81 8.00
N SER A 95 -9.28 -3.79 8.29
CA SER A 95 -10.32 -3.67 9.31
C SER A 95 -9.76 -3.63 10.73
N VAL A 96 -8.70 -4.39 11.00
CA VAL A 96 -8.07 -4.47 12.33
C VAL A 96 -6.95 -3.42 12.48
N GLY A 97 -6.48 -2.81 11.38
CA GLY A 97 -5.36 -1.87 11.40
C GLY A 97 -4.02 -2.55 11.68
N MET A 98 -3.88 -3.83 11.30
CA MET A 98 -2.72 -4.65 11.61
C MET A 98 -1.88 -4.94 10.37
N GLU A 99 -0.56 -5.00 10.57
CA GLU A 99 0.40 -5.41 9.55
C GLU A 99 0.17 -6.86 9.12
N ARG A 100 0.32 -7.15 7.82
CA ARG A 100 -0.10 -8.43 7.23
C ARG A 100 0.67 -9.61 7.80
N ARG A 101 1.97 -9.46 8.06
CA ARG A 101 2.79 -10.54 8.63
C ARG A 101 2.32 -10.91 10.03
N ARG A 102 2.11 -9.91 10.88
CA ARG A 102 1.57 -10.09 12.22
C ARG A 102 0.18 -10.73 12.19
N LEU A 103 -0.71 -10.26 11.32
CA LEU A 103 -2.04 -10.85 11.14
C LEU A 103 -1.98 -12.32 10.72
N ASN A 104 -1.09 -12.67 9.80
CA ASN A 104 -0.93 -14.06 9.33
C ASN A 104 -0.58 -15.01 10.48
N ASN A 105 0.27 -14.56 11.43
CA ASN A 105 0.59 -15.35 12.62
C ASN A 105 -0.68 -15.66 13.44
N TYR A 106 -1.49 -14.65 13.75
CA TYR A 106 -2.76 -14.85 14.47
C TYR A 106 -3.76 -15.73 13.70
N LEU A 107 -3.86 -15.56 12.38
CA LEU A 107 -4.73 -16.40 11.54
C LEU A 107 -4.30 -17.87 11.57
N ARG A 108 -3.00 -18.15 11.57
CA ARG A 108 -2.47 -19.52 11.70
C ARG A 108 -2.78 -20.10 13.08
N GLU A 109 -2.64 -19.33 14.15
CA GLU A 109 -3.01 -19.77 15.50
C GLU A 109 -4.52 -20.11 15.57
N LEU A 110 -5.38 -19.20 15.12
CA LEU A 110 -6.83 -19.43 15.07
C LEU A 110 -7.22 -20.64 14.21
N GLN A 111 -6.47 -20.90 13.14
CA GLN A 111 -6.66 -22.07 12.28
C GLN A 111 -6.24 -23.36 13.00
N ASN A 112 -5.10 -23.33 13.69
CA ASN A 112 -4.61 -24.46 14.47
C ASN A 112 -5.56 -24.80 15.63
N ASP A 113 -6.16 -23.78 16.23
CA ASP A 113 -7.22 -23.92 17.26
C ASP A 113 -8.55 -24.40 16.67
N GLY A 114 -8.67 -24.48 15.34
CA GLY A 114 -9.87 -24.93 14.64
C GLY A 114 -11.03 -23.94 14.68
N ARG A 115 -10.79 -22.67 15.04
CA ARG A 115 -11.83 -21.62 15.10
C ARG A 115 -12.14 -21.04 13.72
N ILE A 116 -11.17 -21.03 12.82
CA ILE A 116 -11.30 -20.54 11.44
C ILE A 116 -10.75 -21.55 10.45
N ILE A 117 -11.23 -21.47 9.22
CA ILE A 117 -10.77 -22.28 8.08
C ILE A 117 -10.35 -21.36 6.94
N LYS A 118 -9.39 -21.83 6.13
CA LYS A 118 -8.92 -21.12 4.95
C LYS A 118 -9.44 -21.82 3.69
N GLU A 119 -10.21 -21.10 2.88
CA GLU A 119 -10.72 -21.54 1.59
C GLU A 119 -10.08 -20.69 0.48
N GLY A 120 -9.01 -21.22 -0.12
CA GLY A 120 -8.23 -20.51 -1.13
C GLY A 120 -7.59 -19.22 -0.58
N ARG A 121 -8.18 -18.07 -0.94
CA ARG A 121 -7.73 -16.72 -0.50
C ARG A 121 -8.60 -16.12 0.60
N LEU A 122 -9.67 -16.81 1.00
CA LEU A 122 -10.64 -16.34 1.97
C LEU A 122 -10.49 -17.09 3.28
N TRP A 123 -10.76 -16.39 4.37
CA TRP A 123 -10.82 -16.92 5.72
C TRP A 123 -12.26 -16.93 6.19
N HIS A 124 -12.72 -18.05 6.71
CA HIS A 124 -14.09 -18.27 7.19
C HIS A 124 -14.06 -18.68 8.66
N SER A 125 -15.04 -18.24 9.44
CA SER A 125 -15.26 -18.80 10.77
C SER A 125 -15.85 -20.20 10.62
N LYS A 126 -15.38 -21.14 11.45
CA LYS A 126 -15.98 -22.47 11.54
C LYS A 126 -17.34 -22.42 12.24
#